data_AF-A0A9D6TN66-F1
#
_entry.id   AF-A0A9D6TN66-F1
#
_cell.length_a   1.000
_cell.length_b   1.000
_cell.length_c   1.000
_cell.angle_alpha   90.00
_cell.angle_beta   90.00
_cell.angle_gamma   90.00
#
_symmetry.space_group_name_H-M   'P 1'
#
loop_
_entity.id
_entity.type
_entity.pdbx_description
1 polymer ?
#
loop_
_entity_poly.entity_id
_entity_poly.type
_entity_poly.pdbx_seq_one_letter_code
_entity_poly.pdbx_strand_id
1 'polypeptide(L)'
;MKSSMCRRTLMAAGCFIASILAAAPTVTVPAGIDPQPWDALLTKYVDERGLVAYEKWKNDPAELAALDAFIAQYAATPARPAQGAEEIAALINAYNAFTIRWILRHYPAESVRALDASFSGARWNVGGRTVSLDDIEHRNLRPVYGWKGAKTSGFTFYLLQPTKQPVGV
;
A
#
# COMPACT_ATOMS: atom_id res chain seq x y z
N MET A 1 -7.41 -80.88 -3.96
CA MET A 1 -6.33 -79.96 -4.33
C MET A 1 -6.93 -78.78 -5.09
N LYS A 2 -6.79 -77.55 -4.53
CA LYS A 2 -6.83 -76.21 -5.15
C LYS A 2 -8.07 -75.82 -6.00
N SER A 3 -8.66 -74.64 -5.95
CA SER A 3 -8.75 -73.48 -5.05
C SER A 3 -9.78 -72.57 -5.74
N SER A 4 -10.75 -72.03 -5.00
CA SER A 4 -11.84 -71.19 -5.51
C SER A 4 -11.35 -69.79 -5.93
N MET A 5 -11.72 -69.32 -7.12
CA MET A 5 -11.46 -67.95 -7.58
C MET A 5 -12.42 -66.96 -6.89
N CYS A 6 -11.86 -66.03 -6.11
CA CYS A 6 -12.58 -64.86 -5.59
C CYS A 6 -12.19 -63.63 -6.43
N ARG A 7 -13.09 -63.14 -7.28
CA ARG A 7 -12.94 -61.83 -7.94
C ARG A 7 -13.18 -60.73 -6.90
N ARG A 8 -12.16 -59.94 -6.60
CA ARG A 8 -12.28 -58.69 -5.82
C ARG A 8 -12.26 -57.51 -6.79
N THR A 9 -13.42 -56.88 -6.96
CA THR A 9 -13.57 -55.59 -7.62
C THR A 9 -13.00 -54.49 -6.71
N LEU A 10 -11.91 -53.83 -7.12
CA LEU A 10 -11.45 -52.61 -6.45
C LEU A 10 -12.34 -51.43 -6.91
N MET A 11 -13.06 -50.80 -5.97
CA MET A 11 -13.51 -49.42 -6.15
C MET A 11 -12.38 -48.49 -5.70
N ALA A 12 -11.87 -47.67 -6.63
CA ALA A 12 -10.95 -46.59 -6.30
C ALA A 12 -11.77 -45.41 -5.72
N ALA A 13 -11.59 -45.12 -4.44
CA ALA A 13 -12.12 -43.91 -3.81
C ALA A 13 -11.25 -42.72 -4.23
N GLY A 14 -11.77 -41.86 -5.10
CA GLY A 14 -11.13 -40.60 -5.49
C GLY A 14 -11.22 -39.57 -4.37
N CYS A 15 -10.08 -39.24 -3.74
CA CYS A 15 -9.96 -38.09 -2.85
C CYS A 15 -9.97 -36.80 -3.68
N PHE A 16 -11.09 -36.09 -3.71
CA PHE A 16 -11.12 -34.69 -4.15
C PHE A 16 -10.57 -33.81 -3.03
N ILE A 17 -9.33 -33.36 -3.16
CA ILE A 17 -8.80 -32.28 -2.33
C ILE A 17 -9.42 -30.98 -2.87
N ALA A 18 -10.47 -30.50 -2.21
CA ALA A 18 -10.99 -29.17 -2.44
C ALA A 18 -10.00 -28.15 -1.85
N SER A 19 -9.08 -27.63 -2.66
CA SER A 19 -8.25 -26.50 -2.29
C SER A 19 -9.13 -25.26 -2.17
N ILE A 20 -9.51 -24.90 -0.93
CA ILE A 20 -10.12 -23.61 -0.63
C ILE A 20 -9.04 -22.55 -0.80
N LEU A 21 -9.09 -21.79 -1.90
CA LEU A 21 -8.27 -20.60 -2.07
C LEU A 21 -8.82 -19.52 -1.13
N ALA A 22 -8.30 -19.43 0.08
CA ALA A 22 -8.61 -18.32 0.98
C ALA A 22 -8.18 -17.01 0.29
N ALA A 23 -9.15 -16.17 -0.07
CA ALA A 23 -8.86 -14.82 -0.53
C ALA A 23 -8.05 -14.10 0.57
N ALA A 24 -6.89 -13.55 0.22
CA ALA A 24 -6.07 -12.82 1.16
C ALA A 24 -6.90 -11.66 1.77
N PRO A 25 -6.90 -11.47 3.09
CA PRO A 25 -7.77 -10.48 3.73
C PRO A 25 -7.43 -9.05 3.24
N THR A 26 -8.45 -8.21 3.10
CA THR A 26 -8.35 -6.78 2.77
C THR A 26 -7.54 -6.01 3.82
N VAL A 27 -7.01 -4.84 3.46
CA VAL A 27 -6.23 -4.02 4.41
C VAL A 27 -7.21 -3.24 5.26
N THR A 28 -7.28 -3.56 6.55
CA THR A 28 -8.11 -2.83 7.50
C THR A 28 -7.35 -1.61 8.04
N VAL A 29 -7.99 -0.43 8.01
CA VAL A 29 -7.43 0.81 8.56
C VAL A 29 -8.17 1.21 9.84
N PRO A 30 -7.49 1.76 10.85
CA PRO A 30 -8.17 2.32 12.02
C PRO A 30 -9.10 3.46 11.66
N ALA A 31 -10.21 3.55 12.38
CA ALA A 31 -11.05 4.73 12.32
C ALA A 31 -10.52 5.85 13.21
N GLY A 32 -10.88 7.10 12.90
CA GLY A 32 -10.50 8.28 13.68
C GLY A 32 -9.03 8.67 13.54
N ILE A 33 -8.37 8.30 12.43
CA ILE A 33 -7.05 8.85 12.06
C ILE A 33 -7.19 10.36 11.93
N ASP A 34 -6.31 11.12 12.60
CA ASP A 34 -6.27 12.56 12.47
C ASP A 34 -5.45 12.96 11.23
N PRO A 35 -6.08 13.55 10.18
CA PRO A 35 -5.37 13.97 8.98
C PRO A 35 -4.64 15.32 9.14
N GLN A 36 -4.89 16.09 10.21
CA GLN A 36 -4.36 17.45 10.33
C GLN A 36 -2.82 17.53 10.31
N PRO A 37 -2.06 16.62 10.99
CA PRO A 37 -0.61 16.60 10.87
C PRO A 37 -0.12 16.39 9.43
N TRP A 38 -0.86 15.59 8.65
CA TRP A 38 -0.55 15.35 7.25
C TRP A 38 -0.84 16.57 6.37
N ASP A 39 -1.98 17.23 6.58
CA ASP A 39 -2.34 18.45 5.86
C ASP A 39 -1.33 19.59 6.09
N ALA A 40 -0.81 19.70 7.32
CA ALA A 40 0.24 20.66 7.66
C ALA A 40 1.54 20.37 6.90
N LEU A 41 1.95 19.09 6.82
CA LEU A 41 3.12 18.67 6.05
C LEU A 41 2.95 18.95 4.56
N LEU A 42 1.78 18.64 4.00
CA LEU A 42 1.47 18.93 2.61
C LEU A 42 1.53 20.42 2.33
N THR A 43 0.91 21.24 3.18
CA THR A 43 0.95 22.72 3.06
C THR A 43 2.38 23.27 3.10
N LYS A 44 3.26 22.66 3.90
CA LYS A 44 4.66 23.12 4.06
C LYS A 44 5.58 22.70 2.91
N TYR A 45 5.30 21.57 2.26
CA TYR A 45 6.23 20.91 1.33
C TYR A 45 5.71 20.66 -0.06
N VAL A 46 4.44 20.93 -0.34
CA VAL A 46 3.82 20.67 -1.64
C VAL A 46 3.32 21.98 -2.22
N ASP A 47 3.73 22.28 -3.46
CA ASP A 47 3.29 23.48 -4.16
C ASP A 47 1.89 23.31 -4.78
N GLU A 48 1.33 24.39 -5.32
CA GLU A 48 0.01 24.41 -5.95
C GLU A 48 -0.11 23.49 -7.19
N ARG A 49 1.02 23.05 -7.75
CA ARG A 49 1.07 22.09 -8.87
C ARG A 49 1.21 20.65 -8.37
N GLY A 50 1.29 20.45 -7.06
CA GLY A 50 1.49 19.16 -6.44
C GLY A 50 2.94 18.68 -6.44
N LEU A 51 3.92 19.55 -6.64
CA LEU A 51 5.33 19.15 -6.57
C LEU A 51 5.84 19.21 -5.14
N VAL A 52 6.50 18.14 -4.71
CA VAL A 52 7.08 18.03 -3.36
C VAL A 52 8.51 18.56 -3.33
N ALA A 53 8.78 19.45 -2.38
CA ALA A 53 10.11 19.94 -2.05
C ALA A 53 10.92 18.88 -1.24
N TYR A 54 11.25 17.75 -1.87
CA TYR A 54 11.90 16.61 -1.20
C TYR A 54 13.23 16.96 -0.54
N GLU A 55 14.07 17.80 -1.16
CA GLU A 55 15.33 18.23 -0.57
C GLU A 55 15.10 19.00 0.73
N LYS A 56 14.20 19.99 0.70
CA LYS A 56 13.80 20.78 1.87
C LYS A 56 13.25 19.89 2.98
N TRP A 57 12.39 18.93 2.65
CA TRP A 57 11.79 18.02 3.63
C TRP A 57 12.82 17.04 4.20
N LYS A 58 13.69 16.49 3.35
CA LYS A 58 14.78 15.60 3.77
C LYS A 58 15.72 16.25 4.79
N ASN A 59 15.91 17.56 4.66
CA ASN A 59 16.77 18.37 5.52
C ASN A 59 16.04 18.98 6.74
N ASP A 60 14.79 18.56 7.03
CA ASP A 60 14.03 18.98 8.21
C ASP A 60 13.70 17.77 9.12
N PRO A 61 14.58 17.44 10.08
CA PRO A 61 14.39 16.29 10.97
C PRO A 61 13.10 16.33 11.80
N ALA A 62 12.63 17.51 12.17
CA ALA A 62 11.40 17.65 12.96
C ALA A 62 10.19 17.24 12.13
N GLU A 63 10.14 17.63 10.86
CA GLU A 63 9.04 17.28 9.96
C GLU A 63 9.14 15.86 9.42
N LEU A 64 10.33 15.27 9.36
CA LEU A 64 10.48 13.82 9.16
C LEU A 64 9.89 13.04 10.33
N ALA A 65 10.11 13.48 11.56
CA ALA A 65 9.52 12.86 12.74
C ALA A 65 8.00 13.04 12.77
N ALA A 66 7.48 14.20 12.36
CA ALA A 66 6.04 14.43 12.22
C ALA A 66 5.39 13.50 11.17
N LEU A 67 6.06 13.29 10.03
CA LEU A 67 5.61 12.32 9.02
C LEU A 67 5.59 10.89 9.57
N ASP A 68 6.65 10.47 10.29
CA ASP A 68 6.71 9.15 10.91
C ASP A 68 5.62 8.98 11.98
N ALA A 69 5.31 10.02 12.75
CA ALA A 69 4.23 10.03 13.73
C ALA A 69 2.84 9.91 13.07
N PHE A 70 2.61 10.61 11.96
CA PHE A 70 1.38 10.45 11.17
C PHE A 70 1.22 9.01 10.65
N ILE A 71 2.29 8.46 10.06
CA ILE A 71 2.32 7.06 9.56
C ILE A 71 2.04 6.06 10.68
N ALA A 72 2.54 6.31 11.89
CA ALA A 72 2.35 5.40 13.02
C ALA A 72 0.88 5.23 13.44
N GLN A 73 0.00 6.20 13.14
CA GLN A 73 -1.43 6.10 13.45
C GLN A 73 -2.11 4.88 12.78
N TYR A 74 -1.57 4.41 11.65
CA TYR A 74 -2.11 3.28 10.89
C TYR A 74 -1.75 1.90 11.46
N ALA A 75 -0.73 1.81 12.32
CA ALA A 75 -0.06 0.54 12.60
C ALA A 75 -0.91 -0.44 13.43
N ALA A 76 -1.69 0.06 14.37
CA ALA A 76 -2.40 -0.78 15.34
C ALA A 76 -3.57 -1.55 14.71
N THR A 77 -3.80 -2.78 15.16
CA THR A 77 -5.06 -3.49 14.88
C THR A 77 -6.21 -2.69 15.49
N PRO A 78 -7.17 -2.22 14.68
CA PRO A 78 -8.16 -1.29 15.19
C PRO A 78 -9.24 -1.99 16.01
N ALA A 79 -9.62 -1.40 17.14
CA ALA A 79 -10.83 -1.81 17.87
C ALA A 79 -12.11 -1.56 17.04
N ARG A 80 -12.09 -0.53 16.19
CA ARG A 80 -13.11 -0.22 15.19
C ARG A 80 -12.44 0.13 13.85
N PRO A 81 -12.72 -0.61 12.77
CA PRO A 81 -12.23 -0.26 11.45
C PRO A 81 -12.98 0.96 10.90
N ALA A 82 -12.28 1.79 10.11
CA ALA A 82 -12.93 2.82 9.29
C ALA A 82 -13.83 2.15 8.23
N GLN A 83 -14.84 2.87 7.76
CA GLN A 83 -15.76 2.36 6.74
C GLN A 83 -16.14 3.46 5.74
N GLY A 84 -16.48 3.06 4.51
CA GLY A 84 -16.99 3.97 3.49
C GLY A 84 -16.00 5.09 3.16
N ALA A 85 -16.45 6.35 3.19
CA ALA A 85 -15.61 7.50 2.83
C ALA A 85 -14.42 7.70 3.78
N GLU A 86 -14.56 7.36 5.07
CA GLU A 86 -13.48 7.46 6.07
C GLU A 86 -12.33 6.50 5.71
N GLU A 87 -12.68 5.25 5.42
CA GLU A 87 -11.72 4.21 5.02
C GLU A 87 -10.96 4.61 3.76
N ILE A 88 -11.68 5.09 2.75
CA ILE A 88 -11.12 5.53 1.48
C ILE A 88 -10.12 6.67 1.69
N ALA A 89 -10.51 7.71 2.42
CA ALA A 89 -9.64 8.85 2.69
C ALA A 89 -8.39 8.43 3.46
N ALA A 90 -8.55 7.57 4.47
CA ALA A 90 -7.44 7.03 5.26
C ALA A 90 -6.47 6.24 4.39
N LEU A 91 -6.95 5.38 3.47
CA LEU A 91 -6.11 4.58 2.56
C LEU A 91 -5.36 5.45 1.54
N ILE A 92 -5.99 6.49 1.00
CA ILE A 92 -5.33 7.45 0.09
C ILE A 92 -4.21 8.19 0.83
N ASN A 93 -4.49 8.69 2.03
CA ASN A 93 -3.50 9.38 2.86
C ASN A 93 -2.34 8.45 3.24
N ALA A 94 -2.62 7.20 3.61
CA ALA A 94 -1.60 6.19 3.89
C ALA A 94 -0.71 5.97 2.67
N TYR A 95 -1.31 5.70 1.50
CA TYR A 95 -0.58 5.48 0.25
C TYR A 95 0.36 6.64 -0.07
N ASN A 96 -0.14 7.87 -0.01
CA ASN A 96 0.65 9.07 -0.33
C ASN A 96 1.76 9.31 0.70
N ALA A 97 1.47 9.21 2.00
CA ALA A 97 2.46 9.39 3.06
C ALA A 97 3.56 8.33 3.00
N PHE A 98 3.20 7.07 2.76
CA PHE A 98 4.15 5.97 2.59
C PHE A 98 5.03 6.16 1.36
N THR A 99 4.45 6.62 0.26
CA THR A 99 5.20 6.93 -0.97
C THR A 99 6.20 8.06 -0.74
N ILE A 100 5.76 9.19 -0.15
CA ILE A 100 6.65 10.30 0.22
C ILE A 100 7.76 9.80 1.13
N ARG A 101 7.41 9.07 2.19
CA ARG A 101 8.38 8.58 3.15
C ARG A 101 9.40 7.63 2.51
N TRP A 102 8.97 6.80 1.56
CA TRP A 102 9.88 5.94 0.78
C TRP A 102 10.87 6.76 -0.04
N ILE A 103 10.38 7.78 -0.75
CA ILE A 103 11.23 8.68 -1.55
C ILE A 103 12.22 9.43 -0.66
N LEU A 104 11.77 9.99 0.48
CA LEU A 104 12.65 10.68 1.45
C LEU A 104 13.72 9.77 2.06
N ARG A 105 13.47 8.46 2.17
CA ARG A 105 14.49 7.49 2.60
C ARG A 105 15.57 7.26 1.54
N HIS A 106 15.22 7.38 0.27
CA HIS A 106 16.12 7.10 -0.87
C HIS A 106 16.55 8.37 -1.61
N TYR A 107 16.26 9.55 -1.06
CA TYR A 107 16.59 10.81 -1.70
C TYR A 107 18.11 11.02 -1.72
N PRO A 108 18.71 11.47 -2.84
CA PRO A 108 18.06 11.81 -4.11
C PRO A 108 17.69 10.56 -4.93
N ALA A 109 16.44 10.52 -5.41
CA ALA A 109 15.94 9.46 -6.28
C ALA A 109 15.42 10.08 -7.59
N GLU A 110 15.85 9.55 -8.73
CA GLU A 110 15.38 10.02 -10.04
C GLU A 110 13.92 9.62 -10.32
N SER A 111 13.48 8.50 -9.76
CA SER A 111 12.12 8.01 -9.89
C SER A 111 11.80 7.02 -8.79
N VAL A 112 10.61 7.13 -8.20
CA VAL A 112 10.11 6.11 -7.26
C VAL A 112 10.02 4.72 -7.90
N ARG A 113 9.80 4.66 -9.23
CA ARG A 113 9.76 3.39 -9.99
C ARG A 113 11.11 2.70 -10.10
N ALA A 114 12.21 3.45 -10.01
CA ALA A 114 13.56 2.91 -10.08
C ALA A 114 14.05 2.38 -8.73
N LEU A 115 13.32 2.65 -7.64
CA LEU A 115 13.66 2.14 -6.32
C LEU A 115 13.22 0.68 -6.17
N ASP A 116 14.09 -0.14 -5.61
CA ASP A 116 13.85 -1.57 -5.44
C ASP A 116 12.56 -1.86 -4.66
N ALA A 117 11.73 -2.72 -5.26
CA ALA A 117 10.45 -3.14 -4.70
C ALA A 117 9.57 -1.97 -4.23
N SER A 118 9.65 -0.79 -4.86
CA SER A 118 9.01 0.44 -4.39
C SER A 118 7.52 0.29 -4.10
N PHE A 119 6.79 -0.41 -4.96
CA PHE A 119 5.35 -0.65 -4.80
C PHE A 119 5.03 -2.01 -4.16
N SER A 120 5.76 -3.06 -4.52
CA SER A 120 5.42 -4.44 -4.18
C SER A 120 5.99 -4.94 -2.85
N GLY A 121 7.05 -4.31 -2.33
CA GLY A 121 7.67 -4.77 -1.08
C GLY A 121 6.85 -4.37 0.14
N ALA A 122 6.47 -5.36 0.94
CA ALA A 122 5.74 -5.17 2.19
C ALA A 122 6.66 -4.58 3.27
N ARG A 123 6.30 -3.41 3.80
CA ARG A 123 7.14 -2.66 4.76
C ARG A 123 6.36 -1.68 5.63
N TRP A 124 5.07 -1.53 5.40
CA TRP A 124 4.22 -0.58 6.10
C TRP A 124 3.29 -1.32 7.02
N ASN A 125 3.18 -0.89 8.28
CA ASN A 125 2.23 -1.49 9.20
C ASN A 125 0.90 -0.78 9.08
N VAL A 126 -0.14 -1.53 8.71
CA VAL A 126 -1.52 -1.05 8.62
C VAL A 126 -2.43 -2.09 9.24
N GLY A 127 -3.20 -1.71 10.26
CA GLY A 127 -4.19 -2.60 10.88
C GLY A 127 -3.59 -3.87 11.48
N GLY A 128 -2.37 -3.80 12.02
CA GLY A 128 -1.65 -4.95 12.59
C GLY A 128 -0.98 -5.86 11.57
N ARG A 129 -0.90 -5.45 10.30
CA ARG A 129 -0.29 -6.23 9.21
C ARG A 129 0.78 -5.44 8.50
N THR A 130 1.84 -6.11 8.09
CA THR A 130 2.84 -5.54 7.17
C THR A 130 2.34 -5.67 5.74
N VAL A 131 2.17 -4.54 5.05
CA VAL A 131 1.59 -4.43 3.72
C VAL A 131 2.51 -3.65 2.77
N SER A 132 2.32 -3.86 1.47
CA SER A 132 2.94 -3.08 0.40
C SER A 132 2.02 -1.94 -0.09
N LEU A 133 2.52 -1.04 -0.93
CA LEU A 133 1.67 -0.04 -1.60
C LEU A 133 0.68 -0.73 -2.55
N ASP A 134 1.12 -1.79 -3.24
CA ASP A 134 0.27 -2.62 -4.09
C ASP A 134 -0.88 -3.26 -3.30
N ASP A 135 -0.65 -3.68 -2.05
CA ASP A 135 -1.70 -4.23 -1.19
C ASP A 135 -2.77 -3.17 -0.89
N ILE A 136 -2.38 -1.90 -0.69
CA ILE A 136 -3.30 -0.79 -0.46
C ILE A 136 -4.09 -0.46 -1.73
N GLU A 137 -3.40 -0.31 -2.87
CA GLU A 137 -3.99 0.08 -4.16
C GLU A 137 -4.89 -1.01 -4.74
N HIS A 138 -4.36 -2.23 -4.93
CA HIS A 138 -5.04 -3.27 -5.68
C HIS A 138 -6.19 -3.93 -4.94
N ARG A 139 -6.14 -3.96 -3.60
CA ARG A 139 -7.14 -4.69 -2.79
C ARG A 139 -8.23 -3.80 -2.23
N ASN A 140 -8.01 -2.49 -2.13
CA ASN A 140 -8.97 -1.60 -1.48
C ASN A 140 -9.43 -0.49 -2.43
N LEU A 141 -8.51 0.27 -3.02
CA LEU A 141 -8.88 1.40 -3.87
C LEU A 141 -9.41 0.92 -5.23
N ARG A 142 -8.68 0.03 -5.91
CA ARG A 142 -9.02 -0.39 -7.28
C ARG A 142 -10.41 -1.06 -7.43
N PRO A 143 -10.87 -1.94 -6.50
CA PRO A 143 -12.21 -2.54 -6.59
C PRO A 143 -13.36 -1.55 -6.39
N VAL A 144 -13.15 -0.50 -5.60
CA VAL A 144 -14.19 0.51 -5.28
C VAL A 144 -14.38 1.51 -6.42
N TYR A 145 -13.32 1.84 -7.15
CA TYR A 145 -13.35 2.86 -8.22
C TYR A 145 -13.54 2.30 -9.65
N GLY A 146 -13.63 0.98 -9.84
CA GLY A 146 -13.90 0.37 -11.14
C GLY A 146 -12.78 0.57 -12.17
N TRP A 147 -11.75 -0.27 -12.11
CA TRP A 147 -10.64 -0.24 -13.07
C TRP A 147 -10.69 -1.39 -14.09
N LYS A 148 -10.65 -1.07 -15.39
CA LYS A 148 -10.29 -2.01 -16.46
C LYS A 148 -9.07 -1.49 -17.21
N GLY A 149 -7.97 -2.23 -17.19
CA GLY A 149 -6.89 -2.09 -18.17
C GLY A 149 -5.49 -2.14 -17.61
N ALA A 150 -4.86 -3.31 -17.67
CA ALA A 150 -3.42 -3.42 -17.63
C ALA A 150 -2.80 -2.85 -18.92
N LYS A 151 -1.62 -2.22 -18.81
CA LYS A 151 -0.59 -1.98 -19.85
C LYS A 151 -0.35 -0.56 -20.41
N THR A 152 -1.02 0.49 -19.98
CA THR A 152 -0.60 1.86 -20.34
C THR A 152 -0.63 2.77 -19.13
N SER A 153 0.57 3.11 -18.67
CA SER A 153 0.98 4.40 -18.14
C SER A 153 -0.09 5.29 -17.49
N GLY A 154 0.10 5.57 -16.21
CA GLY A 154 -0.27 6.89 -15.66
C GLY A 154 -1.71 7.02 -15.18
N PHE A 155 -2.01 6.41 -14.03
CA PHE A 155 -2.63 7.23 -12.99
C PHE A 155 -1.54 8.22 -12.56
N THR A 156 -1.54 9.39 -13.20
CA THR A 156 -0.75 10.53 -12.75
C THR A 156 -1.33 10.93 -11.40
N PHE A 157 -0.79 10.33 -10.34
CA PHE A 157 -0.91 10.85 -8.99
C PHE A 157 -0.34 12.26 -9.03
N TYR A 158 -1.24 13.23 -8.88
CA TYR A 158 -0.96 14.67 -8.98
C TYR A 158 0.03 15.20 -7.92
N LEU A 159 0.67 14.36 -7.09
CA LEU A 159 1.47 14.86 -5.96
C LEU A 159 2.94 14.41 -5.91
N LEU A 160 3.47 13.50 -6.74
CA LEU A 160 4.77 12.87 -6.44
C LEU A 160 5.66 12.50 -7.63
N GLN A 161 5.81 13.37 -8.63
CA GLN A 161 6.97 13.24 -9.52
C GLN A 161 8.12 14.09 -8.96
N PRO A 162 9.29 13.51 -8.63
CA PRO A 162 10.49 14.31 -8.41
C PRO A 162 10.85 14.96 -9.74
N THR A 163 10.41 16.19 -9.97
CA THR A 163 10.95 17.00 -11.06
C THR A 163 12.38 17.34 -10.66
N LYS A 164 13.34 17.08 -11.56
CA LYS A 164 14.69 17.64 -11.48
C LYS A 164 14.55 19.12 -11.10
N GLN A 165 14.88 19.50 -9.86
CA GLN A 165 15.09 20.91 -9.58
C GLN A 165 16.38 21.27 -10.31
N PRO A 166 16.37 22.24 -11.25
CA PRO A 166 17.62 22.76 -11.77
C PRO A 166 18.37 23.34 -10.58
N VAL A 167 19.58 22.84 -10.33
CA VAL A 167 20.56 23.54 -9.50
C VAL A 167 20.69 24.94 -10.06
N GLY A 168 20.28 25.93 -9.27
CA GLY A 168 20.43 27.34 -9.62
C GLY A 168 21.90 27.65 -9.88
N VAL A 169 22.15 28.32 -11.00
CA VAL A 169 23.27 29.26 -11.17
C VAL A 169 22.89 30.60 -10.57
#